data_AF-A0A3D5PKP3-F1
#
_entry.id   AF-A0A3D5PKP3-F1
#
_cell.length_a   1.000
_cell.length_b   1.000
_cell.length_c   1.000
_cell.angle_alpha   90.00
_cell.angle_beta   90.00
_cell.angle_gamma   90.00
#
_symmetry.space_group_name_H-M   'P 1'
#
loop_
_entity.id
_entity.type
_entity.pdbx_description
1 polymer ?
#
loop_
_entity_poly.entity_id
_entity_poly.type
_entity_poly.pdbx_seq_one_letter_code
_entity_poly.pdbx_strand_id
1 'polypeptide(L)' 'MSDFAARRVMMVDTQVRPSDVTKFPIIDAMLSVERENFVPIERREAV' A
#
# COMPACT_ATOMS: atom_id res chain seq x y z
N MET A 1 0.18 5.04 -16.94
CA MET A 1 -0.65 5.06 -15.71
C MET A 1 -0.14 3.93 -14.85
N SER A 2 0.54 4.24 -13.76
CA SER A 2 0.99 3.21 -12.82
C SER A 2 -0.23 2.54 -12.19
N ASP A 3 -0.19 1.21 -12.09
CA ASP A 3 -1.23 0.48 -11.36
C ASP A 3 -0.97 0.61 -9.86
N PHE A 4 -1.54 1.64 -9.25
CA PHE A 4 -1.42 1.89 -7.81
C PHE A 4 -1.98 0.74 -6.98
N ALA A 5 -3.02 0.04 -7.47
CA ALA A 5 -3.57 -1.12 -6.77
C ALA A 5 -2.55 -2.26 -6.72
N ALA A 6 -1.89 -2.59 -7.83
CA ALA A 6 -0.82 -3.58 -7.84
C ALA A 6 0.36 -3.19 -6.94
N ARG A 7 0.74 -1.90 -6.91
CA ARG A 7 1.79 -1.41 -6.00
C ARG A 7 1.39 -1.48 -4.53
N ARG A 8 0.11 -1.27 -4.19
CA ARG A 8 -0.39 -1.47 -2.82
C ARG A 8 -0.30 -2.93 -2.41
N VAL A 9 -0.71 -3.87 -3.27
CA VAL A 9 -0.57 -5.31 -2.99
C VAL A 9 0.89 -5.67 -2.71
N MET A 10 1.81 -5.25 -3.59
CA MET A 10 3.24 -5.52 -3.41
C MET A 10 3.78 -4.92 -2.11
N MET A 11 3.41 -3.69 -1.77
CA MET A 11 3.81 -3.06 -0.50
C MET A 11 3.22 -3.79 0.71
N VAL A 12 1.95 -4.23 0.65
CA VAL A 12 1.34 -4.98 1.75
C VAL A 12 2.08 -6.29 1.99
N ASP A 13 2.42 -7.01 0.92
CA ASP A 13 3.07 -8.31 1.02
C ASP A 13 4.54 -8.23 1.44
N THR A 14 5.26 -7.20 1.01
CA THR A 14 6.71 -7.07 1.25
C THR A 14 7.08 -6.21 2.45
N GLN A 15 6.21 -5.29 2.88
CA GLN A 15 6.53 -4.33 3.95
C GLN A 15 5.59 -4.45 5.15
N VAL A 16 4.27 -4.57 4.93
CA VAL A 16 3.28 -4.56 6.02
C VAL A 16 3.18 -5.91 6.71
N ARG A 17 2.93 -6.99 5.96
CA ARG A 17 2.81 -8.34 6.54
C ARG A 17 4.07 -8.81 7.28
N PRO A 18 5.30 -8.56 6.78
CA PRO A 18 6.52 -8.94 7.50
C PRO A 18 6.76 -8.14 8.78
N SER A 19 6.07 -7.00 8.95
CA SER A 19 6.13 -6.16 10.15
C SER A 19 5.10 -6.61 11.21
N ASP A 20 4.84 -7.92 11.32
CA ASP A 20 3.90 -8.55 12.26
C ASP A 20 2.43 -8.08 12.16
N VAL A 21 2.03 -7.48 11.04
CA VAL A 21 0.63 -7.11 10.78
C VAL A 21 -0.13 -8.34 10.30
N THR A 22 -0.75 -9.04 11.23
CA THR A 22 -1.44 -10.32 10.99
C THR A 22 -2.96 -10.22 10.97
N LYS A 23 -3.54 -9.15 11.53
CA LYS A 23 -4.99 -8.97 11.60
C LYS A 23 -5.56 -8.69 10.21
N PHE A 24 -6.37 -9.60 9.68
CA PHE A 24 -7.01 -9.43 8.37
C PHE A 24 -7.76 -8.11 8.19
N PRO A 25 -8.50 -7.56 9.18
CA PRO A 25 -9.13 -6.25 9.02
C PRO A 25 -8.15 -5.09 8.80
N ILE A 26 -6.94 -5.17 9.36
CA ILE A 26 -5.91 -4.13 9.15
C ILE A 26 -5.31 -4.27 7.75
N ILE A 27 -5.07 -5.50 7.30
CA ILE A 27 -4.54 -5.79 5.96
C ILE A 27 -5.53 -5.32 4.89
N ASP A 28 -6.82 -5.59 5.08
CA ASP A 28 -7.90 -5.15 4.19
C ASP A 28 -7.99 -3.62 4.10
N ALA A 29 -7.85 -2.93 5.24
CA ALA A 29 -7.77 -1.47 5.26
C ALA A 29 -6.56 -0.95 4.45
N MET A 30 -5.39 -1.59 4.55
CA MET A 30 -4.20 -1.18 3.79
C MET A 30 -4.30 -1.45 2.28
N LEU A 31 -5.16 -2.38 1.86
CA LEU A 31 -5.42 -2.65 0.44
C LEU A 31 -6.48 -1.71 -0.15
N SER A 32 -7.49 -1.35 0.65
CA SER A 32 -8.62 -0.50 0.24
C SER A 32 -8.35 1.00 0.35
N VAL A 33 -7.55 1.43 1.32
CA VAL A 33 -7.18 2.85 1.48
C VAL A 33 -6.04 3.22 0.53
N GLU A 34 -6.33 4.14 -0.39
CA GLU A 34 -5.40 4.62 -1.42
C GLU A 34 -4.28 5.49 -0.82
N ARG A 35 -3.23 4.84 -0.30
CA ARG A 35 -2.08 5.53 0.32
C ARG A 35 -1.44 6.61 -0.56
N GLU A 36 -1.52 6.44 -1.88
CA GLU A 36 -0.97 7.36 -2.88
C GLU A 36 -1.61 8.75 -2.83
N ASN A 37 -2.84 8.87 -2.31
CA ASN A 37 -3.52 10.15 -2.14
C ASN A 37 -2.95 10.98 -0.99
N PHE A 38 -2.20 10.36 -0.09
CA PHE A 38 -1.66 10.99 1.13
C PHE A 38 -0.17 11.31 1.06
N VAL A 39 0.48 11.06 -0.09
CA VAL A 39 1.86 11.48 -0.35
C VAL A 39 1.89 12.73 -1.24
N PRO A 40 2.94 13.57 -1.13
CA PRO A 40 3.16 14.65 -2.08
C PRO A 40 3.17 14.14 -3.54
N ILE A 41 2.70 14.95 -4.48
CA ILE A 41 2.49 14.56 -5.88
C ILE A 41 3.79 14.01 -6.49
N GLU A 42 4.91 14.66 -6.19
CA GLU A 42 6.25 14.28 -6.63
C GLU A 42 6.70 12.89 -6.12
N ARG A 43 6.07 12.36 -5.06
CA ARG A 43 6.36 11.04 -4.49
C ARG A 43 5.31 9.98 -4.84
N ARG A 44 4.25 10.35 -5.55
CA ARG A 44 3.16 9.42 -5.88
C ARG A 44 3.64 8.34 -6.86
N GLU A 45 4.40 8.73 -7.86
CA GLU A 45 4.91 7.83 -8.90
C GLU A 45 6.23 7.12 -8.53
N ALA A 46 6.83 7.48 -7.39
CA ALA A 46 8.11 6.95 -6.95
C ALA A 46 8.08 5.42 -6.86
N VAL A 47 9.11 4.79 -7.43
CA VAL A 47 9.32 3.33 -7.51
C VAL A 47 10.17 2.89 -6.32
#